data_AF-A0A9P5J8H3-F1
#
_entry.id   AF-A0A9P5J8H3-F1
#
_cell.length_a   1.000
_cell.length_b   1.000
_cell.length_c   1.000
_cell.angle_alpha   90.00
_cell.angle_beta   90.00
_cell.angle_gamma   90.00
#
_symmetry.space_group_name_H-M   'P 1'
#
loop_
_entity.id
_entity.type
_entity.pdbx_description
1 polymer ?
#
loop_
_entity_poly.entity_id
_entity_poly.type
_entity_poly.pdbx_seq_one_letter_code
_entity_poly.pdbx_strand_id
1 'polypeptide(L)'
;MHHAPSWLILSKDVVLQRLIADVPFFATGILAFAVALLLLMKKRVNIMTSMIMLSAVFSFIAALLDLVILVEQSNLNNVTDSDSTSNSTSSSSPNSLNEGHVGVRVIIQMLLASALTLRFLFIWHYVGLPAREETPTPVTVFPSSSFLPTDADMHSGSWLQWGIFGIILKYFLLAAVVAVGVLESIWRLEQVFTPGIGASAVEAASGTLEVALSILFLLKLLGNLLFTKTIRKKLFIGSIPLLMSMAISAGAGVGAVFVENFLDYPLGRFLQALEIYIMCRTFSLS
;
A
#
# COMPACT_ATOMS: atom_id res chain seq x y z
N MET A 1 21.36 3.30 -15.42
CA MET A 1 20.88 4.60 -14.92
C MET A 1 20.21 5.37 -16.05
N HIS A 2 18.95 5.05 -16.33
CA HIS A 2 18.14 5.96 -17.15
C HIS A 2 17.84 7.19 -16.31
N HIS A 3 18.19 8.38 -16.79
CA HIS A 3 17.80 9.63 -16.14
C HIS A 3 16.27 9.64 -16.04
N ALA A 4 15.76 9.78 -14.81
CA ALA A 4 14.35 10.02 -14.61
C ALA A 4 13.94 11.23 -15.45
N PRO A 5 12.81 11.16 -16.14
CA PRO A 5 12.41 12.24 -17.02
C PRO A 5 12.21 13.51 -16.19
N SER A 6 12.66 14.64 -16.73
CA SER A 6 12.78 15.92 -16.02
C SER A 6 11.46 16.45 -15.44
N TRP A 7 10.31 15.97 -15.91
CA TRP A 7 8.99 16.31 -15.36
C TRP A 7 8.67 15.62 -14.02
N LEU A 8 9.43 14.61 -13.59
CA LEU A 8 9.29 13.96 -12.28
C LEU A 8 10.17 14.60 -11.19
N ILE A 9 11.10 15.47 -11.56
CA ILE A 9 12.05 16.12 -10.65
C ILE A 9 11.51 17.50 -10.28
N LEU A 10 10.96 17.63 -9.07
CA LEU A 10 10.34 18.88 -8.61
C LEU A 10 11.37 19.92 -8.11
N SER A 11 12.51 19.44 -7.58
CA SER A 11 13.61 20.27 -7.10
C SER A 11 14.94 19.68 -7.54
N LYS A 12 15.94 20.53 -7.79
CA LYS A 12 17.33 20.10 -8.03
C LYS A 12 18.02 19.64 -6.75
N ASP A 13 17.49 20.05 -5.59
CA ASP A 13 18.00 19.65 -4.29
C ASP A 13 17.38 18.31 -3.88
N VAL A 14 18.23 17.28 -3.76
CA VAL A 14 17.86 15.90 -3.44
C VAL A 14 17.21 15.82 -2.06
N VAL A 15 17.68 16.63 -1.10
CA VAL A 15 17.16 16.65 0.27
C VAL A 15 15.73 17.19 0.26
N LEU A 16 15.52 18.32 -0.41
CA LEU A 16 14.19 18.93 -0.52
C LEU A 16 13.21 18.01 -1.26
N GLN A 17 13.67 17.34 -2.33
CA GLN A 17 12.82 16.43 -3.08
C GLN A 17 12.34 15.24 -2.25
N ARG A 18 13.23 14.62 -1.44
CA ARG A 18 12.85 13.54 -0.52
C ARG A 18 11.89 14.03 0.57
N LEU A 19 12.17 15.19 1.17
CA LEU A 19 11.30 15.76 2.18
C LEU A 19 9.88 15.99 1.65
N ILE A 20 9.75 16.53 0.43
CA ILE A 20 8.45 16.74 -0.22
C ILE A 20 7.74 15.41 -0.50
N ALA A 21 8.49 14.36 -0.85
CA ALA A 21 7.94 13.03 -1.11
C ALA A 21 7.30 12.39 0.14
N ASP A 22 7.74 12.76 1.35
CA ASP A 22 7.25 12.20 2.62
C ASP A 22 6.05 12.93 3.23
N VAL A 23 5.81 14.18 2.85
CA VAL A 23 4.66 14.96 3.34
C VAL A 23 3.31 14.20 3.24
N PRO A 24 3.00 13.51 2.13
CA PRO A 24 1.76 12.74 2.03
C PRO A 24 1.66 11.59 3.05
N PHE A 25 2.76 10.92 3.38
CA PHE A 25 2.77 9.86 4.39
C PHE A 25 2.62 10.41 5.80
N PHE A 26 3.18 11.59 6.10
CA PHE A 26 2.92 12.26 7.38
C PHE A 26 1.45 12.61 7.57
N ALA A 27 0.83 13.20 6.54
CA ALA A 27 -0.58 13.58 6.58
C ALA A 27 -1.50 12.36 6.77
N THR A 28 -1.24 11.28 6.03
CA THR A 28 -2.04 10.04 6.11
C THR A 28 -1.82 9.29 7.43
N GLY A 29 -0.60 9.29 7.97
CA GLY A 29 -0.28 8.71 9.26
C GLY A 29 -1.00 9.39 10.43
N ILE A 30 -0.99 10.72 10.47
CA ILE A 30 -1.71 11.49 11.50
C ILE A 30 -3.22 11.21 11.41
N LEU A 31 -3.78 11.18 10.20
CA LEU A 31 -5.19 10.83 9.98
C LEU A 31 -5.50 9.41 10.47
N ALA A 32 -4.67 8.43 10.14
CA ALA A 32 -4.85 7.05 10.58
C ALA A 32 -4.81 6.93 12.10
N PHE A 33 -3.90 7.63 12.77
CA PHE A 33 -3.84 7.66 14.23
C PHE A 33 -5.12 8.26 14.84
N ALA A 34 -5.60 9.39 14.31
CA ALA A 34 -6.82 10.03 14.77
C ALA A 34 -8.05 9.10 14.59
N VAL A 35 -8.20 8.48 13.42
CA VAL A 35 -9.30 7.56 13.15
C VAL A 35 -9.17 6.29 14.03
N ALA A 36 -7.96 5.81 14.31
CA ALA A 36 -7.74 4.62 15.15
C ALA A 36 -8.17 4.89 16.58
N LEU A 37 -7.81 6.07 17.11
CA LEU A 37 -8.24 6.51 18.42
C LEU A 37 -9.77 6.61 18.50
N LEU A 38 -10.44 7.17 17.49
CA LEU A 38 -11.90 7.25 17.44
C LEU A 38 -12.57 5.86 17.42
N LEU A 39 -12.00 4.91 16.69
CA LEU A 39 -12.52 3.54 16.62
C LEU A 39 -12.32 2.78 17.93
N LEU A 40 -11.18 2.97 18.59
CA LEU A 40 -10.89 2.42 19.91
C LEU A 40 -11.86 2.99 20.96
N MET A 41 -12.08 4.31 20.96
CA MET A 41 -13.06 4.97 21.84
C MET A 41 -14.47 4.43 21.62
N LYS A 42 -14.85 4.16 20.36
CA LYS A 42 -16.16 3.57 20.01
C LYS A 42 -16.23 2.05 20.23
N LYS A 43 -15.13 1.38 20.59
CA LYS A 43 -15.00 -0.09 20.67
C LYS A 43 -15.46 -0.82 19.38
N ARG A 44 -15.30 -0.17 18.22
CA ARG A 44 -15.70 -0.71 16.90
C ARG A 44 -14.49 -1.12 16.07
N VAL A 45 -13.56 -1.87 16.68
CA VAL A 45 -12.37 -2.35 15.98
C VAL A 45 -12.76 -3.60 15.18
N ASN A 46 -12.79 -3.46 13.85
CA ASN A 46 -12.92 -4.57 12.93
C ASN A 46 -11.52 -4.96 12.41
N ILE A 47 -11.28 -6.25 12.14
CA ILE A 47 -10.03 -6.75 11.58
C ILE A 47 -9.64 -6.02 10.29
N MET A 48 -10.62 -5.76 9.42
CA MET A 48 -10.38 -5.01 8.17
C MET A 48 -9.85 -3.60 8.40
N THR A 49 -10.52 -2.86 9.28
CA THR A 49 -10.11 -1.51 9.62
C THR A 49 -8.73 -1.54 10.28
N SER A 50 -8.45 -2.54 11.12
CA SER A 50 -7.13 -2.69 11.72
C SER A 50 -6.02 -2.93 10.69
N MET A 51 -6.27 -3.67 9.60
CA MET A 51 -5.28 -3.90 8.54
C MET A 51 -4.90 -2.61 7.80
N ILE A 52 -5.89 -1.80 7.39
CA ILE A 52 -5.62 -0.51 6.73
C ILE A 52 -4.87 0.42 7.67
N MET A 53 -5.27 0.46 8.94
CA MET A 53 -4.65 1.32 9.93
C MET A 53 -3.21 0.92 10.21
N LEU A 54 -2.94 -0.39 10.30
CA LEU A 54 -1.59 -0.90 10.45
C LEU A 54 -0.73 -0.57 9.22
N SER A 55 -1.29 -0.67 8.00
CA SER A 55 -0.61 -0.24 6.77
C SER A 55 -0.23 1.25 6.80
N ALA A 56 -1.16 2.11 7.21
CA ALA A 56 -0.94 3.54 7.32
C ALA A 56 0.11 3.88 8.40
N VAL A 57 0.06 3.20 9.55
CA VAL A 57 1.03 3.35 10.64
C VAL A 57 2.43 2.89 10.19
N PHE A 58 2.55 1.78 9.47
CA PHE A 58 3.84 1.33 8.94
C PHE A 58 4.42 2.30 7.93
N SER A 59 3.59 2.83 7.03
CA SER A 59 4.02 3.86 6.07
C SER A 59 4.47 5.15 6.78
N PHE A 60 3.77 5.54 7.85
CA PHE A 60 4.11 6.71 8.66
C PHE A 60 5.41 6.53 9.44
N ILE A 61 5.61 5.39 10.11
CA ILE A 61 6.84 5.08 10.83
C ILE A 61 8.03 5.04 9.85
N ALA A 62 7.85 4.43 8.67
CA ALA A 62 8.88 4.43 7.63
C ALA A 62 9.27 5.85 7.21
N ALA A 63 8.30 6.74 6.97
CA ALA A 63 8.56 8.15 6.63
C ALA A 63 9.24 8.94 7.77
N LEU A 64 8.88 8.66 9.04
CA LEU A 64 9.56 9.28 10.19
C LEU A 64 11.02 8.86 10.28
N LEU A 65 11.31 7.57 10.07
CA LEU A 65 12.68 7.07 10.08
C LEU A 65 13.49 7.62 8.90
N ASP A 66 12.89 7.74 7.71
CA ASP A 66 13.52 8.35 6.54
C ASP A 66 13.89 9.82 6.82
N LEU A 67 13.00 10.57 7.47
CA LEU A 67 13.28 11.95 7.91
C LEU A 67 14.42 12.05 8.92
N VAL A 68 14.49 11.13 9.90
CA VAL A 68 15.58 11.11 10.89
C VAL A 68 16.93 10.91 10.20
N ILE A 69 17.00 9.94 9.27
CA ILE A 69 18.22 9.71 8.48
C ILE A 69 18.56 10.95 7.65
N LEU A 70 17.57 11.58 7.03
CA LEU A 70 17.76 12.77 6.20
C LEU A 70 18.34 13.94 6.99
N VAL A 71 17.84 14.19 8.21
CA VAL A 71 18.34 15.25 9.10
C VAL A 71 19.77 14.98 9.54
N GLU A 72 20.10 13.73 9.86
CA GLU A 72 21.46 13.35 10.24
C GLU A 72 22.45 13.55 9.09
N GLN A 73 22.06 13.14 7.87
CA GLN A 73 22.86 13.35 6.66
C GLN A 73 23.06 14.84 6.34
N SER A 74 22.02 15.66 6.53
CA SER A 74 22.10 17.12 6.35
C SER A 74 23.10 17.78 7.29
N ASN A 75 23.10 17.40 8.57
CA ASN A 75 23.99 18.00 9.57
C ASN A 75 25.46 17.69 9.27
N LEU A 76 25.77 16.49 8.78
CA LEU A 76 27.14 16.09 8.44
C LEU A 76 27.69 16.83 7.21
N ASN A 77 26.85 17.05 6.19
CA ASN A 77 27.27 17.80 4.99
C ASN A 77 27.61 19.26 5.33
N ASN A 78 26.83 19.91 6.19
CA ASN A 78 27.07 21.30 6.61
C ASN A 78 28.39 21.48 7.37
N VAL A 79 28.82 20.47 8.15
CA VAL A 79 30.10 20.52 8.88
C VAL A 79 31.30 20.42 7.93
N THR A 80 31.16 19.65 6.85
CA THR A 80 32.27 19.40 5.91
C THR A 80 32.54 20.62 5.00
N ASP A 81 31.50 21.38 4.66
CA ASP A 81 31.63 22.61 3.85
C ASP A 81 32.26 23.79 4.64
N SER A 82 32.35 23.69 5.96
CA SER A 82 32.92 24.76 6.81
C SER A 82 34.45 24.72 6.88
N ASP A 83 35.07 23.58 6.57
CA ASP A 83 36.51 23.34 6.73
C ASP A 83 37.30 23.31 5.40
N SER A 84 36.66 23.52 4.26
CA SER A 84 37.31 23.53 2.94
C SER A 84 38.00 24.86 2.61
N THR A 85 39.08 25.18 3.33
CA THR A 85 40.17 26.08 2.86
C THR A 85 41.47 25.32 2.57
N SER A 86 41.47 23.98 2.52
CA SER A 86 42.69 23.22 2.20
C SER A 86 42.49 22.25 1.04
N ASN A 87 43.25 22.50 -0.02
CA ASN A 87 43.47 21.62 -1.16
C ASN A 87 43.85 20.21 -0.67
N SER A 88 42.91 19.27 -0.69
CA SER A 88 43.25 17.86 -0.67
C SER A 88 42.26 17.08 -1.54
N THR A 89 42.77 16.66 -2.68
CA THR A 89 42.21 15.60 -3.53
C THR A 89 42.23 14.30 -2.75
N SER A 90 41.27 14.12 -1.85
CA SER A 90 40.90 12.82 -1.33
C SER A 90 39.51 12.52 -1.85
N SER A 91 39.45 11.60 -2.80
CA SER A 91 38.25 10.88 -3.19
C SER A 91 37.77 10.08 -1.98
N SER A 92 37.17 10.75 -1.00
CA SER A 92 36.39 10.12 0.05
C SER A 92 35.24 9.42 -0.64
N SER A 93 35.39 8.10 -0.76
CA SER A 93 34.33 7.24 -1.28
C SER A 93 33.07 7.52 -0.46
N PRO A 94 31.96 7.95 -1.08
CA PRO A 94 30.70 8.29 -0.37
C PRO A 94 30.04 7.10 0.34
N ASN A 95 30.73 5.97 0.43
CA ASN A 95 30.21 4.69 0.89
C ASN A 95 30.42 4.45 2.39
N SER A 96 31.41 5.08 3.06
CA SER A 96 31.68 4.81 4.49
C SER A 96 30.64 5.40 5.43
N LEU A 97 29.89 6.42 4.99
CA LEU A 97 28.83 7.06 5.77
C LEU A 97 27.50 6.28 5.69
N ASN A 98 27.34 5.41 4.70
CA ASN A 98 26.14 4.58 4.57
C ASN A 98 26.20 3.31 5.44
N GLU A 99 27.37 2.92 5.95
CA GLU A 99 27.52 1.69 6.75
C GLU A 99 26.84 1.76 8.13
N GLY A 100 26.75 2.97 8.72
CA GLY A 100 26.12 3.17 10.03
C GLY A 100 24.60 3.01 10.04
N HIS A 101 23.92 3.27 8.93
CA HIS A 101 22.45 3.31 8.84
C HIS A 101 21.82 2.15 8.07
N VAL A 102 22.60 1.14 7.66
CA VAL A 102 22.09 -0.01 6.88
C VAL A 102 20.91 -0.66 7.59
N GLY A 103 21.01 -0.89 8.91
CA GLY A 103 19.96 -1.52 9.69
C GLY A 103 18.64 -0.74 9.68
N VAL A 104 18.70 0.59 9.87
CA VAL A 104 17.49 1.43 9.85
C VAL A 104 16.87 1.46 8.45
N ARG A 105 17.70 1.52 7.39
CA ARG A 105 17.22 1.45 6.00
C ARG A 105 16.49 0.14 5.72
N VAL A 106 17.02 -1.00 6.16
CA VAL A 106 16.33 -2.30 6.02
C VAL A 106 14.95 -2.27 6.69
N ILE A 107 14.85 -1.71 7.90
CA ILE A 107 13.58 -1.62 8.63
C ILE A 107 12.57 -0.75 7.87
N ILE A 108 12.99 0.42 7.37
CA ILE A 108 12.14 1.32 6.56
C ILE A 108 11.57 0.56 5.36
N GLN A 109 12.45 -0.12 4.62
CA GLN A 109 12.06 -0.86 3.44
C GLN A 109 11.08 -2.00 3.73
N MET A 110 11.28 -2.72 4.84
CA MET A 110 10.37 -3.77 5.29
C MET A 110 9.02 -3.23 5.73
N LEU A 111 8.99 -2.07 6.39
CA LEU A 111 7.75 -1.41 6.79
C LEU A 111 6.95 -0.97 5.56
N LEU A 112 7.60 -0.42 4.53
CA LEU A 112 6.94 -0.03 3.28
C LEU A 112 6.39 -1.25 2.52
N ALA A 113 7.18 -2.31 2.36
CA ALA A 113 6.72 -3.56 1.73
C ALA A 113 5.55 -4.19 2.51
N SER A 114 5.64 -4.21 3.84
CA SER A 114 4.57 -4.72 4.72
C SER A 114 3.31 -3.87 4.61
N ALA A 115 3.46 -2.54 4.52
CA ALA A 115 2.33 -1.63 4.34
C ALA A 115 1.60 -1.93 3.03
N LEU A 116 2.30 -2.10 1.92
CA LEU A 116 1.70 -2.45 0.63
C LEU A 116 0.99 -3.81 0.67
N THR A 117 1.63 -4.82 1.29
CA THR A 117 1.05 -6.16 1.45
C THR A 117 -0.25 -6.12 2.25
N LEU A 118 -0.29 -5.36 3.35
CA LEU A 118 -1.48 -5.20 4.17
C LEU A 118 -2.63 -4.53 3.41
N ARG A 119 -2.35 -3.62 2.47
CA ARG A 119 -3.39 -3.03 1.61
C ARG A 119 -4.02 -4.09 0.72
N PHE A 120 -3.20 -4.87 0.02
CA PHE A 120 -3.72 -5.94 -0.83
C PHE A 120 -4.44 -7.03 -0.05
N LEU A 121 -4.00 -7.36 1.17
CA LEU A 121 -4.72 -8.28 2.06
C LEU A 121 -6.07 -7.69 2.48
N PHE A 122 -6.11 -6.41 2.82
CA PHE A 122 -7.34 -5.71 3.12
C PHE A 122 -8.32 -5.77 1.92
N ILE A 123 -7.83 -5.48 0.72
CA ILE A 123 -8.61 -5.55 -0.52
C ILE A 123 -9.15 -6.96 -0.74
N TRP A 124 -8.27 -7.97 -0.67
CA TRP A 124 -8.64 -9.36 -0.84
C TRP A 124 -9.76 -9.77 0.12
N HIS A 125 -9.65 -9.35 1.38
CA HIS A 125 -10.66 -9.63 2.38
C HIS A 125 -11.97 -8.88 2.08
N TYR A 126 -11.90 -7.60 1.68
CA TYR A 126 -13.07 -6.79 1.34
C TYR A 126 -13.88 -7.32 0.17
N VAL A 127 -13.19 -7.74 -0.91
CA VAL A 127 -13.83 -8.26 -2.12
C VAL A 127 -14.70 -9.51 -1.83
N GLY A 128 -14.40 -10.20 -0.73
CA GLY A 128 -15.15 -11.35 -0.26
C GLY A 128 -16.30 -11.06 0.72
N LEU A 129 -16.55 -9.80 1.09
CA LEU A 129 -17.63 -9.46 2.02
C LEU A 129 -18.97 -9.20 1.32
N PRO A 130 -20.10 -9.36 2.03
CA PRO A 130 -21.39 -8.85 1.57
C PRO A 130 -21.29 -7.35 1.37
N ALA A 131 -21.99 -6.86 0.34
CA ALA A 131 -22.03 -5.44 0.12
C ALA A 131 -22.74 -4.75 1.30
N ARG A 132 -22.27 -3.57 1.70
CA ARG A 132 -22.76 -2.85 2.88
C ARG A 132 -24.29 -2.67 2.88
N GLU A 133 -24.89 -2.51 1.71
CA GLU A 133 -26.33 -2.29 1.56
C GLU A 133 -27.15 -3.58 1.63
N GLU A 134 -26.50 -4.74 1.59
CA GLU A 134 -27.12 -6.06 1.66
C GLU A 134 -27.07 -6.67 3.06
N THR A 135 -26.40 -6.03 4.03
CA THR A 135 -26.38 -6.56 5.40
C THR A 135 -27.81 -6.74 5.88
N PRO A 136 -28.22 -7.98 6.20
CA PRO A 136 -29.61 -8.27 6.51
C PRO A 136 -30.01 -7.38 7.68
N THR A 137 -31.10 -6.62 7.49
CA THR A 137 -31.87 -6.10 8.62
C THR A 137 -32.01 -7.25 9.61
N PRO A 138 -31.74 -7.06 10.92
CA PRO A 138 -31.79 -8.13 11.89
C PRO A 138 -33.19 -8.76 11.83
N VAL A 139 -33.29 -9.88 11.12
CA VAL A 139 -34.50 -10.67 11.09
C VAL A 139 -34.57 -11.26 12.48
N THR A 140 -35.61 -10.92 13.22
CA THR A 140 -35.97 -11.56 14.48
C THR A 140 -35.96 -13.07 14.24
N VAL A 141 -34.86 -13.73 14.63
CA VAL A 141 -34.63 -15.14 14.37
C VAL A 141 -35.61 -15.90 15.26
N PHE A 142 -36.71 -16.37 14.68
CA PHE A 142 -37.45 -17.47 15.27
C PHE A 142 -36.56 -18.71 15.18
N PRO A 143 -36.37 -19.47 16.29
CA PRO A 143 -35.52 -20.65 16.31
C PRO A 143 -36.14 -21.76 15.45
N SER A 144 -35.79 -21.78 14.17
CA SER A 144 -36.08 -22.89 13.26
C SER A 144 -35.07 -24.00 13.55
N SER A 145 -35.55 -25.13 14.07
CA SER A 145 -34.80 -26.32 14.46
C SER A 145 -34.27 -27.14 13.26
N SER A 146 -33.96 -26.48 12.15
CA SER A 146 -33.44 -27.13 10.95
C SER A 146 -31.99 -27.61 11.21
N PHE A 147 -31.81 -28.92 11.34
CA PHE A 147 -30.52 -29.58 11.62
C PHE A 147 -29.53 -29.56 10.45
N LEU A 148 -29.98 -29.09 9.28
CA LEU A 148 -29.14 -28.80 8.13
C LEU A 148 -28.79 -27.30 8.18
N PRO A 149 -27.51 -26.93 8.22
CA PRO A 149 -27.08 -25.54 8.07
C PRO A 149 -27.41 -25.12 6.63
N THR A 150 -28.64 -24.68 6.40
CA THR A 150 -29.04 -24.06 5.14
C THR A 150 -28.26 -22.75 5.04
N ASP A 151 -27.40 -22.63 4.03
CA ASP A 151 -26.47 -21.52 3.76
C ASP A 151 -27.13 -20.14 3.83
N ALA A 152 -27.33 -19.63 5.04
CA ALA A 152 -27.89 -18.31 5.30
C ALA A 152 -26.94 -17.17 4.88
N ASP A 153 -25.72 -17.51 4.44
CA ASP A 153 -24.66 -16.56 4.12
C ASP A 153 -24.32 -16.50 2.62
N MET A 154 -25.21 -16.93 1.72
CA MET A 154 -24.98 -16.79 0.27
C MET A 154 -25.23 -15.35 -0.22
N HIS A 155 -24.34 -14.43 0.17
CA HIS A 155 -24.37 -13.02 -0.22
C HIS A 155 -23.65 -12.76 -1.56
N SER A 156 -23.97 -11.64 -2.23
CA SER A 156 -23.45 -11.26 -3.57
C SER A 156 -21.92 -11.26 -3.67
N GLY A 157 -21.23 -10.90 -2.59
CA GLY A 157 -19.77 -10.87 -2.53
C GLY A 157 -19.10 -12.24 -2.27
N SER A 158 -19.87 -13.30 -1.99
CA SER A 158 -19.30 -14.56 -1.54
C SER A 158 -18.53 -15.25 -2.67
N TRP A 159 -17.33 -15.74 -2.35
CA TRP A 159 -16.53 -16.54 -3.27
C TRP A 159 -17.25 -17.82 -3.70
N LEU A 160 -18.17 -18.34 -2.88
CA LEU A 160 -18.97 -19.52 -3.16
C LEU A 160 -19.97 -19.33 -4.30
N GLN A 161 -20.42 -18.09 -4.58
CA GLN A 161 -21.34 -17.82 -5.69
C GLN A 161 -20.73 -18.15 -7.06
N TRP A 162 -19.41 -18.15 -7.15
CA TRP A 162 -18.67 -18.49 -8.37
C TRP A 162 -18.30 -19.99 -8.39
N GLY A 163 -18.83 -20.78 -7.45
CA GLY A 163 -18.58 -22.20 -7.30
C GLY A 163 -17.11 -22.53 -7.05
N ILE A 164 -16.66 -23.65 -7.61
CA ILE A 164 -15.27 -24.14 -7.49
C ILE A 164 -14.28 -23.11 -8.05
N PHE A 165 -14.63 -22.45 -9.16
CA PHE A 165 -13.77 -21.43 -9.77
C PHE A 165 -13.53 -20.25 -8.81
N GLY A 166 -14.56 -19.81 -8.08
CA GLY A 166 -14.43 -18.77 -7.06
C GLY A 166 -13.51 -19.17 -5.90
N ILE A 167 -13.60 -20.42 -5.45
CA ILE A 167 -12.74 -20.94 -4.37
C ILE A 167 -11.27 -20.99 -4.83
N ILE A 168 -11.00 -21.51 -6.04
CA ILE A 168 -9.65 -21.54 -6.60
C ILE A 168 -9.10 -20.12 -6.73
N LEU A 169 -9.90 -19.19 -7.27
CA LEU A 169 -9.52 -17.79 -7.44
C LEU A 169 -9.23 -17.11 -6.09
N LYS A 170 -10.00 -17.40 -5.04
CA LYS A 170 -9.79 -16.86 -3.69
C LYS A 170 -8.39 -17.18 -3.16
N TYR A 171 -7.99 -18.45 -3.23
CA TYR A 171 -6.69 -18.91 -2.72
C TYR A 171 -5.54 -18.50 -3.64
N PHE A 172 -5.76 -18.51 -4.95
CA PHE A 172 -4.78 -18.00 -5.91
C PHE A 172 -4.48 -16.52 -5.67
N LEU A 173 -5.52 -15.68 -5.52
CA LEU A 173 -5.34 -14.26 -5.21
C LEU A 173 -4.65 -14.06 -3.86
N LEU A 174 -5.00 -14.84 -2.84
CA LEU A 174 -4.31 -14.77 -1.54
C LEU A 174 -2.82 -15.08 -1.67
N ALA A 175 -2.47 -16.16 -2.39
CA ALA A 175 -1.08 -16.53 -2.65
C ALA A 175 -0.33 -15.44 -3.45
N ALA A 176 -0.99 -14.84 -4.44
CA ALA A 176 -0.43 -13.74 -5.22
C ALA A 176 -0.20 -12.48 -4.37
N VAL A 177 -1.09 -12.13 -3.44
CA VAL A 177 -0.88 -11.03 -2.49
C VAL A 177 0.35 -11.26 -1.61
N VAL A 178 0.52 -12.48 -1.09
CA VAL A 178 1.72 -12.85 -0.33
C VAL A 178 2.97 -12.77 -1.22
N ALA A 179 2.89 -13.21 -2.48
CA ALA A 179 3.99 -13.14 -3.43
C ALA A 179 4.42 -11.69 -3.72
N VAL A 180 3.49 -10.74 -3.86
CA VAL A 180 3.82 -9.30 -3.97
C VAL A 180 4.62 -8.84 -2.76
N GLY A 181 4.15 -9.15 -1.55
CA GLY A 181 4.84 -8.76 -0.33
C GLY A 181 6.28 -9.29 -0.25
N VAL A 182 6.47 -10.56 -0.61
CA VAL A 182 7.79 -11.19 -0.64
C VAL A 182 8.69 -10.57 -1.71
N LEU A 183 8.20 -10.36 -2.93
CA LEU A 183 8.97 -9.76 -4.02
C LEU A 183 9.38 -8.32 -3.70
N GLU A 184 8.46 -7.52 -3.15
CA GLU A 184 8.73 -6.15 -2.70
C GLU A 184 9.77 -6.12 -1.57
N SER A 185 9.68 -7.04 -0.62
CA SER A 185 10.72 -7.19 0.40
C SER A 185 12.08 -7.54 -0.20
N ILE A 186 12.15 -8.49 -1.14
CA ILE A 186 13.41 -8.89 -1.79
C ILE A 186 14.01 -7.74 -2.56
N TRP A 187 13.23 -7.09 -3.43
CA TRP A 187 13.65 -5.95 -4.23
C TRP A 187 14.19 -4.82 -3.35
N ARG A 188 13.47 -4.45 -2.28
CA ARG A 188 13.92 -3.38 -1.39
C ARG A 188 15.14 -3.75 -0.54
N LEU A 189 15.35 -5.03 -0.22
CA LEU A 189 16.61 -5.48 0.39
C LEU A 189 17.77 -5.38 -0.59
N GLU A 190 17.55 -5.77 -1.85
CA GLU A 190 18.56 -5.70 -2.90
C GLU A 190 19.04 -4.27 -3.12
N GLN A 191 18.12 -3.29 -3.13
CA GLN A 191 18.47 -1.86 -3.18
C GLN A 191 19.41 -1.41 -2.03
N VAL A 192 19.27 -2.01 -0.85
CA VAL A 192 20.09 -1.66 0.32
C VAL A 192 21.46 -2.31 0.26
N PHE A 193 21.55 -3.58 -0.16
CA PHE A 193 22.81 -4.34 -0.13
C PHE A 193 23.64 -4.23 -1.42
N THR A 194 22.99 -4.14 -2.58
CA THR A 194 23.65 -4.14 -3.90
C THR A 194 23.06 -3.06 -4.80
N PRO A 195 23.30 -1.77 -4.49
CA PRO A 195 22.80 -0.68 -5.31
C PRO A 195 23.39 -0.75 -6.74
N GLY A 196 22.52 -0.98 -7.73
CA GLY A 196 22.85 -0.84 -9.15
C GLY A 196 23.17 -2.12 -9.93
N ILE A 197 23.05 -3.32 -9.35
CA ILE A 197 23.25 -4.60 -10.07
C ILE A 197 21.91 -5.35 -10.11
N GLY A 198 21.37 -5.61 -11.31
CA GLY A 198 20.39 -6.67 -11.57
C GLY A 198 18.95 -6.50 -11.05
N ALA A 199 18.71 -5.53 -10.19
CA ALA A 199 17.48 -5.45 -9.43
C ALA A 199 16.21 -5.14 -10.29
N SER A 200 16.37 -4.62 -11.51
CA SER A 200 15.26 -4.21 -12.39
C SER A 200 14.29 -5.34 -12.74
N ALA A 201 14.74 -6.59 -12.75
CA ALA A 201 13.90 -7.74 -13.08
C ALA A 201 12.89 -8.06 -11.96
N VAL A 202 13.31 -7.94 -10.69
CA VAL A 202 12.45 -8.21 -9.54
C VAL A 202 11.43 -7.09 -9.37
N GLU A 203 11.83 -5.83 -9.56
CA GLU A 203 10.92 -4.68 -9.59
C GLU A 203 9.87 -4.80 -10.70
N ALA A 204 10.30 -5.12 -11.92
CA ALA A 204 9.36 -5.30 -13.03
C ALA A 204 8.38 -6.46 -12.75
N ALA A 205 8.85 -7.54 -12.12
CA ALA A 205 8.00 -8.66 -11.74
C ALA A 205 7.00 -8.29 -10.64
N SER A 206 7.42 -7.58 -9.58
CA SER A 206 6.53 -7.14 -8.50
C SER A 206 5.49 -6.15 -9.02
N GLY A 207 5.90 -5.16 -9.81
CA GLY A 207 5.01 -4.19 -10.45
C GLY A 207 4.01 -4.85 -11.40
N THR A 208 4.45 -5.84 -12.20
CA THR A 208 3.53 -6.59 -13.08
C THR A 208 2.49 -7.38 -12.28
N LEU A 209 2.92 -8.01 -11.17
CA LEU A 209 2.03 -8.77 -10.30
C LEU A 209 1.04 -7.82 -9.59
N GLU A 210 1.49 -6.64 -9.17
CA GLU A 210 0.65 -5.58 -8.59
C GLU A 210 -0.47 -5.17 -9.56
N VAL A 211 -0.11 -4.87 -10.82
CA VAL A 211 -1.07 -4.51 -11.87
C VAL A 211 -2.05 -5.66 -12.12
N ALA A 212 -1.56 -6.89 -12.24
CA ALA A 212 -2.40 -8.07 -12.48
C ALA A 212 -3.39 -8.28 -11.33
N LEU A 213 -2.94 -8.19 -10.07
CA LEU A 213 -3.80 -8.29 -8.90
C LEU A 213 -4.86 -7.19 -8.87
N SER A 214 -4.47 -5.93 -9.08
CA SER A 214 -5.39 -4.80 -9.08
C SER A 214 -6.47 -4.94 -10.16
N ILE A 215 -6.11 -5.42 -11.35
CA ILE A 215 -7.09 -5.73 -12.41
C ILE A 215 -8.00 -6.88 -12.00
N LEU A 216 -7.48 -7.97 -11.42
CA LEU A 216 -8.29 -9.11 -10.99
C LEU A 216 -9.26 -8.75 -9.87
N PHE A 217 -8.83 -7.95 -8.89
CA PHE A 217 -9.71 -7.44 -7.83
C PHE A 217 -10.79 -6.51 -8.40
N LEU A 218 -10.42 -5.63 -9.34
CA LEU A 218 -11.37 -4.74 -10.01
C LEU A 218 -12.40 -5.55 -10.82
N LEU A 219 -11.97 -6.55 -11.59
CA LEU A 219 -12.86 -7.45 -12.32
C LEU A 219 -13.80 -8.21 -11.39
N LYS A 220 -13.28 -8.71 -10.25
CA LYS A 220 -14.10 -9.40 -9.25
C LYS A 220 -15.14 -8.46 -8.62
N LEU A 221 -14.77 -7.22 -8.29
CA LEU A 221 -15.70 -6.20 -7.78
C LEU A 221 -16.78 -5.85 -8.81
N LEU A 222 -16.39 -5.61 -10.06
CA LEU A 222 -17.33 -5.36 -11.16
C LEU A 222 -18.26 -6.55 -11.37
N GLY A 223 -17.73 -7.78 -11.32
CA GLY A 223 -18.54 -9.00 -11.38
C GLY A 223 -19.59 -9.05 -10.26
N ASN A 224 -19.19 -8.80 -9.01
CA ASN A 224 -20.12 -8.73 -7.88
C ASN A 224 -21.21 -7.67 -8.09
N LEU A 225 -20.85 -6.49 -8.63
CA LEU A 225 -21.79 -5.41 -8.95
C LEU A 225 -22.79 -5.81 -10.06
N LEU A 226 -22.33 -6.53 -11.09
CA LEU A 226 -23.14 -6.97 -12.22
C LEU A 226 -24.12 -8.09 -11.85
N PHE A 227 -23.69 -9.05 -11.02
CA PHE A 227 -24.52 -10.17 -10.59
C PHE A 227 -25.52 -9.82 -9.49
N THR A 228 -25.36 -8.68 -8.84
CA THR A 228 -26.31 -8.21 -7.82
C THR A 228 -27.64 -7.77 -8.44
N LYS A 229 -28.74 -8.37 -7.95
CA LYS A 229 -30.11 -8.06 -8.38
C LYS A 229 -30.71 -6.84 -7.67
N THR A 230 -30.13 -6.44 -6.53
CA THR A 230 -30.56 -5.34 -5.66
C THR A 230 -30.11 -3.97 -6.22
N ILE A 231 -30.55 -2.86 -5.59
CA ILE A 231 -30.40 -1.44 -5.98
C ILE A 231 -28.99 -1.09 -6.48
N ARG A 232 -28.73 -1.33 -7.77
CA ARG A 232 -27.39 -1.23 -8.39
C ARG A 232 -26.74 0.13 -8.24
N LYS A 233 -27.51 1.22 -8.31
CA LYS A 233 -26.97 2.58 -8.30
C LYS A 233 -26.32 2.95 -6.96
N LYS A 234 -26.97 2.60 -5.84
CA LYS A 234 -26.46 2.94 -4.50
C LYS A 234 -25.22 2.08 -4.17
N LEU A 235 -25.31 0.79 -4.49
CA LEU A 235 -24.19 -0.15 -4.42
C LEU A 235 -22.95 0.29 -5.21
N PHE A 236 -23.17 0.76 -6.45
CA PHE A 236 -22.12 1.27 -7.30
C PHE A 236 -21.46 2.49 -6.66
N ILE A 237 -22.24 3.47 -6.21
CA ILE A 237 -21.74 4.69 -5.56
C ILE A 237 -20.93 4.36 -4.30
N GLY A 238 -21.39 3.40 -3.49
CA GLY A 238 -20.66 2.93 -2.31
C GLY A 238 -19.32 2.25 -2.63
N SER A 239 -19.18 1.69 -3.83
CA SER A 239 -17.98 0.99 -4.29
C SER A 239 -16.97 1.90 -5.01
N ILE A 240 -17.37 3.11 -5.42
CA ILE A 240 -16.52 4.07 -6.15
C ILE A 240 -15.17 4.30 -5.45
N PRO A 241 -15.10 4.58 -4.12
CA PRO A 241 -13.83 4.84 -3.47
C PRO A 241 -12.84 3.69 -3.61
N LEU A 242 -13.33 2.45 -3.49
CA LEU A 242 -12.47 1.28 -3.64
C LEU A 242 -12.02 1.07 -5.09
N LEU A 243 -12.92 1.25 -6.06
CA LEU A 243 -12.55 1.20 -7.48
C LEU A 243 -11.48 2.24 -7.83
N MET A 244 -11.62 3.46 -7.30
CA MET A 244 -10.61 4.52 -7.46
C MET A 244 -9.28 4.11 -6.80
N SER A 245 -9.32 3.51 -5.62
CA SER A 245 -8.14 3.00 -4.93
C SER A 245 -7.41 1.93 -5.76
N MET A 246 -8.12 0.96 -6.34
CA MET A 246 -7.53 -0.05 -7.23
C MET A 246 -6.94 0.56 -8.49
N ALA A 247 -7.62 1.54 -9.08
CA ALA A 247 -7.13 2.22 -10.26
C ALA A 247 -5.83 2.97 -9.98
N ILE A 248 -5.70 3.57 -8.79
CA ILE A 248 -4.47 4.22 -8.34
C ILE A 248 -3.34 3.20 -8.13
N SER A 249 -3.60 2.07 -7.45
CA SER A 249 -2.59 1.01 -7.29
C SER A 249 -2.18 0.40 -8.63
N ALA A 250 -3.12 0.11 -9.53
CA ALA A 250 -2.79 -0.33 -10.89
C ALA A 250 -1.92 0.70 -11.63
N GLY A 251 -2.25 1.99 -11.52
CA GLY A 251 -1.44 3.07 -12.07
C GLY A 251 -0.03 3.14 -11.47
N ALA A 252 0.10 2.93 -10.16
CA ALA A 252 1.39 2.89 -9.48
C ALA A 252 2.25 1.69 -9.93
N GLY A 253 1.66 0.50 -10.03
CA GLY A 253 2.34 -0.69 -10.55
C GLY A 253 2.76 -0.53 -12.02
N VAL A 254 1.92 0.09 -12.87
CA VAL A 254 2.31 0.46 -14.24
C VAL A 254 3.51 1.41 -14.22
N GLY A 255 3.48 2.42 -13.35
CA GLY A 255 4.60 3.34 -13.16
C GLY A 255 5.90 2.61 -12.80
N ALA A 256 5.85 1.65 -11.88
CA ALA A 256 7.01 0.84 -11.48
C ALA A 256 7.58 -0.03 -12.62
N VAL A 257 6.72 -0.52 -13.52
CA VAL A 257 7.18 -1.29 -14.69
C VAL A 257 7.91 -0.41 -15.72
N PHE A 258 7.48 0.84 -15.90
CA PHE A 258 8.04 1.74 -16.91
C PHE A 258 9.17 2.64 -16.39
N VAL A 259 9.18 2.95 -15.10
CA VAL A 259 10.12 3.88 -14.47
C VAL A 259 10.76 3.20 -13.26
N GLU A 260 12.06 2.92 -13.37
CA GLU A 260 12.85 2.34 -12.29
C GLU A 260 12.77 3.23 -11.04
N ASN A 261 12.50 2.62 -9.89
CA ASN A 261 12.27 3.28 -8.60
C ASN A 261 11.08 4.27 -8.60
N PHE A 262 10.06 4.06 -9.46
CA PHE A 262 8.89 4.95 -9.54
C PHE A 262 8.26 5.26 -8.17
N LEU A 263 8.14 4.22 -7.33
CA LEU A 263 7.51 4.30 -6.01
C LEU A 263 8.30 5.15 -5.01
N ASP A 264 9.60 5.37 -5.25
CA ASP A 264 10.45 6.22 -4.42
C ASP A 264 10.40 7.70 -4.83
N TYR A 265 9.82 8.02 -6.00
CA TYR A 265 9.60 9.41 -6.40
C TYR A 265 8.43 10.05 -5.63
N PRO A 266 8.40 11.40 -5.52
CA PRO A 266 7.31 12.11 -4.87
C PRO A 266 5.93 11.76 -5.41
N LEU A 267 5.83 11.52 -6.73
CA LEU A 267 4.57 11.13 -7.36
C LEU A 267 4.11 9.72 -6.93
N GLY A 268 5.03 8.75 -6.88
CA GLY A 268 4.74 7.40 -6.41
C GLY A 268 4.30 7.38 -4.95
N ARG A 269 5.07 8.04 -4.07
CA ARG A 269 4.72 8.20 -2.64
C ARG A 269 3.39 8.92 -2.46
N PHE A 270 3.11 9.95 -3.26
CA PHE A 270 1.82 10.65 -3.26
C PHE A 270 0.66 9.74 -3.67
N LEU A 271 0.79 8.96 -4.74
CA LEU A 271 -0.25 8.02 -5.19
C LEU A 271 -0.53 6.96 -4.13
N GLN A 272 0.52 6.41 -3.50
CA GLN A 272 0.37 5.45 -2.40
C GLN A 272 -0.32 6.07 -1.18
N ALA A 273 0.02 7.30 -0.80
CA ALA A 273 -0.66 8.00 0.29
C ALA A 273 -2.13 8.31 -0.05
N LEU A 274 -2.40 8.75 -1.28
CA LEU A 274 -3.75 9.02 -1.78
C LEU A 274 -4.62 7.77 -1.74
N GLU A 275 -4.06 6.63 -2.12
CA GLU A 275 -4.70 5.32 -2.03
C GLU A 275 -5.11 5.00 -0.58
N ILE A 276 -4.17 5.05 0.38
CA ILE A 276 -4.47 4.83 1.81
C ILE A 276 -5.55 5.78 2.28
N TYR A 277 -5.45 7.06 1.92
CA TYR A 277 -6.42 8.08 2.33
C TYR A 277 -7.84 7.73 1.89
N ILE A 278 -8.02 7.30 0.64
CA ILE A 278 -9.31 6.90 0.10
C ILE A 278 -9.85 5.67 0.85
N MET A 279 -9.00 4.66 1.10
CA MET A 279 -9.39 3.47 1.88
C MET A 279 -9.81 3.83 3.31
N CYS A 280 -8.98 4.58 4.03
CA CYS A 280 -9.25 5.02 5.40
C CYS A 280 -10.58 5.78 5.50
N ARG A 281 -10.83 6.73 4.59
CA ARG A 281 -12.07 7.50 4.56
C ARG A 281 -13.30 6.62 4.36
N THR A 282 -13.19 5.64 3.48
CA THR A 282 -14.31 4.74 3.14
C THR A 282 -14.75 3.91 4.34
N PHE A 283 -13.80 3.46 5.17
CA PHE A 283 -14.09 2.65 6.36
C PHE A 283 -14.36 3.44 7.62
N SER A 284 -13.85 4.66 7.77
CA SER A 284 -14.17 5.48 8.93
C SER A 284 -15.65 5.92 8.97
N LEU A 285 -16.33 5.92 7.81
CA LEU A 285 -17.73 6.32 7.67
C LEU A 285 -18.72 5.14 7.76
N SER A 286 -18.24 3.94 8.09
CA SER A 286 -19.06 2.76 8.39
C SER A 286 -19.14 2.50 9.88
#